data_AF-A0A1X0NT15-F1
#
_entry.id   AF-A0A1X0NT15-F1
#
_cell.length_a   1.000
_cell.length_b   1.000
_cell.length_c   1.000
_cell.angle_alpha   90.00
_cell.angle_beta   90.00
_cell.angle_gamma   90.00
#
_symmetry.space_group_name_H-M   'P 1'
#
loop_
_entity.id
_entity.type
_entity.pdbx_description
1 polymer ?
#
loop_
_entity_poly.entity_id
_entity_poly.type
_entity_poly.pdbx_seq_one_letter_code
_entity_poly.pdbx_strand_id
1 'polypeptide(L)'
;MEGERVKGEVNRKMEPKQKCNDDWRLSSNGPWGVLCMTLFLVTIGVHYKALCNDRTDLSLPELMTAMEAQCRSLGPAFEQPVPEALLLHPVETQFGIAVWVENETWALPVHDTLDHIEKVVKSEHVEDGTDATHRGKFIQRIVRVASFPHNNPHTVGNNGGDNNNNNNNNNRNSLSSRSNGDDRNALAATAATQQLGLGVAKHAYALDLREELHMHGVSFFLAPTQSAESAHVRCFSFEDRQAYCTVPANATAAWLQREVSAAVATLTARWMNLRSFRDVNAVRQWALGRQVRGCQYAMRALQQLQLSVNAHPEMPAPYGVRATVRRLQRLIDEKRFAQFARAADDLQFHPLLLPQLYIPWDQALVNHLSILLPVVGMGILGVRLTISAHRAKRRRAKLQLETTVDDKKEQ
;
A
#
# COMPACT_ATOMS: atom_id res chain seq x y z
N MET A 1 -70.62 13.48 -99.76
CA MET A 1 -70.87 14.47 -98.69
C MET A 1 -71.35 13.70 -97.48
N GLU A 2 -70.94 14.14 -96.29
CA GLU A 2 -71.18 13.55 -94.95
C GLU A 2 -70.45 12.20 -94.73
N GLY A 3 -69.60 11.99 -93.73
CA GLY A 3 -69.31 12.75 -92.51
C GLY A 3 -69.54 11.84 -91.30
N GLU A 4 -68.67 10.84 -91.07
CA GLU A 4 -68.79 9.91 -89.94
C GLU A 4 -67.62 10.02 -88.96
N ARG A 5 -68.00 10.28 -87.70
CA ARG A 5 -67.15 10.44 -86.51
C ARG A 5 -66.42 9.14 -86.18
N VAL A 6 -65.09 9.21 -86.16
CA VAL A 6 -64.22 8.20 -85.53
C VAL A 6 -64.10 8.54 -84.03
N LYS A 7 -64.67 7.68 -83.18
CA LYS A 7 -64.38 7.63 -81.73
C LYS A 7 -63.06 6.89 -81.53
N GLY A 8 -62.05 7.59 -81.02
CA GLY A 8 -60.87 6.97 -80.45
C GLY A 8 -60.52 7.69 -79.15
N GLU A 9 -60.73 7.05 -78.01
CA GLU A 9 -60.17 7.53 -76.74
C GLU A 9 -59.72 6.39 -75.82
N VAL A 10 -58.40 6.37 -75.64
CA VAL A 10 -57.67 6.29 -74.37
C VAL A 10 -57.66 4.95 -73.63
N ASN A 11 -56.70 4.12 -74.05
CA ASN A 11 -56.03 3.14 -73.19
C ASN A 11 -55.23 3.86 -72.09
N ARG A 12 -55.71 3.88 -70.84
CA ARG A 12 -54.87 4.08 -69.65
C ARG A 12 -54.75 2.74 -68.93
N LYS A 13 -53.71 1.98 -69.27
CA LYS A 13 -53.31 0.79 -68.52
C LYS A 13 -52.59 1.27 -67.27
N MET A 14 -53.18 0.97 -66.11
CA MET A 14 -52.70 1.32 -64.77
C MET A 14 -51.25 0.88 -64.57
N GLU A 15 -50.39 1.81 -64.17
CA GLU A 15 -49.09 1.49 -63.58
C GLU A 15 -49.30 0.67 -62.29
N PRO A 16 -48.51 -0.39 -62.07
CA PRO A 16 -48.57 -1.13 -60.82
C PRO A 16 -48.08 -0.24 -59.68
N LYS A 17 -48.96 0.00 -58.70
CA LYS A 17 -48.64 0.61 -57.41
C LYS A 17 -47.39 -0.03 -56.83
N GLN A 18 -46.30 0.73 -56.85
CA GLN A 18 -45.08 0.46 -56.11
C GLN A 18 -45.45 0.31 -54.63
N LYS A 19 -45.46 -0.95 -54.16
CA LYS A 19 -45.59 -1.33 -52.75
C LYS A 19 -44.32 -0.86 -52.02
N CYS A 20 -44.26 0.43 -51.71
CA CYS A 20 -43.46 0.92 -50.62
C CYS A 20 -44.18 0.48 -49.34
N ASN A 21 -43.83 -0.70 -48.83
CA ASN A 21 -44.13 -1.05 -47.45
C ASN A 21 -42.81 -1.51 -46.83
N ASP A 22 -42.23 -0.56 -46.12
CA ASP A 22 -41.21 -0.69 -45.09
C ASP A 22 -41.39 -1.95 -44.22
N ASP A 23 -40.90 -3.10 -44.70
CA ASP A 23 -40.86 -4.34 -43.92
C ASP A 23 -39.49 -4.56 -43.25
N TRP A 24 -38.71 -3.48 -43.05
CA TRP A 24 -37.52 -3.51 -42.19
C TRP A 24 -37.87 -3.71 -40.71
N ARG A 25 -39.15 -3.66 -40.36
CA ARG A 25 -39.62 -3.71 -38.96
C ARG A 25 -39.70 -5.10 -38.33
N LEU A 26 -39.50 -6.21 -39.04
CA LEU A 26 -39.79 -7.55 -38.45
C LEU A 26 -38.91 -8.73 -38.90
N SER A 27 -37.74 -8.49 -39.49
CA SER A 27 -36.79 -9.58 -39.76
C SER A 27 -35.95 -9.89 -38.52
N SER A 28 -36.45 -10.81 -37.69
CA SER A 28 -35.76 -11.46 -36.57
C SER A 28 -35.67 -10.68 -35.24
N ASN A 29 -36.77 -10.71 -34.47
CA ASN A 29 -36.78 -10.30 -33.05
C ASN A 29 -36.15 -11.36 -32.10
N GLY A 30 -35.80 -12.54 -32.63
CA GLY A 30 -35.15 -13.62 -31.87
C GLY A 30 -33.84 -13.21 -31.19
N PRO A 31 -32.86 -12.61 -31.90
CA PRO A 31 -31.59 -12.17 -31.29
C PRO A 31 -31.78 -11.14 -30.17
N TRP A 32 -32.76 -10.24 -30.28
CA TRP A 32 -33.07 -9.27 -29.23
C TRP A 32 -33.64 -9.93 -27.97
N GLY A 33 -34.56 -10.89 -28.13
CA GLY A 33 -35.10 -11.66 -27.00
C GLY A 33 -34.02 -12.47 -26.28
N VAL A 34 -33.12 -13.10 -27.04
CA VAL A 34 -31.97 -13.83 -26.47
C VAL A 34 -31.04 -12.88 -25.72
N LEU A 35 -30.68 -11.73 -26.31
CA LEU A 35 -29.82 -10.73 -25.67
C LEU A 35 -30.41 -10.23 -24.35
N CYS A 36 -31.71 -9.90 -24.31
CA CYS A 36 -32.38 -9.45 -23.09
C CYS A 36 -32.38 -10.52 -22.00
N MET A 37 -32.60 -11.79 -22.35
CA MET A 37 -32.56 -12.91 -21.40
C MET A 37 -31.15 -13.17 -20.88
N THR A 38 -30.12 -13.08 -21.74
CA THR A 38 -28.73 -13.23 -21.31
C THR A 38 -28.32 -12.11 -20.37
N LEU A 39 -28.66 -10.85 -20.69
CA LEU A 39 -28.39 -9.71 -19.80
C LEU A 39 -29.08 -9.89 -18.45
N PHE A 40 -30.36 -10.28 -18.45
CA PHE A 40 -31.12 -10.56 -17.23
C PHE A 40 -30.47 -11.62 -16.35
N LEU A 41 -30.06 -12.76 -16.92
CA LEU A 41 -29.39 -13.83 -16.19
C LEU A 41 -28.03 -13.39 -15.64
N VAL A 42 -27.26 -12.60 -16.40
CA VAL A 42 -25.98 -12.04 -15.92
C VAL A 42 -26.22 -11.07 -14.77
N THR A 43 -27.21 -10.17 -14.87
CA THR A 43 -27.52 -9.22 -13.79
C THR A 43 -27.97 -9.94 -12.53
N ILE A 44 -28.84 -10.95 -12.65
CA ILE A 44 -29.24 -11.82 -11.53
C ILE A 44 -28.03 -12.54 -10.95
N GLY A 45 -27.18 -13.13 -11.78
CA GLY A 45 -25.98 -13.85 -11.32
C GLY A 45 -25.03 -12.94 -10.52
N VAL A 46 -24.81 -11.71 -11.00
CA VAL A 46 -23.99 -10.70 -10.30
C VAL A 46 -24.64 -10.29 -8.98
N HIS A 47 -25.96 -10.06 -8.97
CA HIS A 47 -26.68 -9.64 -7.76
C HIS A 47 -26.79 -10.77 -6.73
N TYR A 48 -27.06 -12.00 -7.18
CA TYR A 48 -27.04 -13.19 -6.35
C TYR A 48 -25.66 -13.38 -5.74
N LYS A 49 -24.58 -13.28 -6.54
CA LYS A 49 -23.21 -13.37 -6.02
C LYS A 49 -22.87 -12.25 -5.04
N ALA A 50 -23.38 -11.04 -5.26
CA ALA A 50 -23.18 -9.91 -4.35
C ALA A 50 -23.93 -10.11 -3.01
N LEU A 51 -25.18 -10.61 -3.07
CA LEU A 51 -26.03 -10.82 -1.89
C LEU A 51 -25.70 -12.10 -1.12
N CYS A 52 -25.25 -13.14 -1.82
CA CYS A 52 -24.86 -14.43 -1.23
C CYS A 52 -23.37 -14.51 -0.91
N ASN A 53 -22.58 -13.46 -1.15
CA ASN A 53 -21.16 -13.49 -0.87
C ASN A 53 -20.94 -13.72 0.63
N ASP A 54 -20.20 -14.79 0.92
CA ASP A 54 -19.98 -15.34 2.25
C ASP A 54 -19.55 -14.26 3.25
N ARG A 55 -20.27 -14.22 4.37
CA ARG A 55 -19.81 -13.51 5.56
C ARG A 55 -18.55 -14.22 6.04
N THR A 56 -17.48 -13.46 6.24
CA THR A 56 -16.28 -14.00 6.86
C THR A 56 -16.51 -14.02 8.35
N ASP A 57 -16.48 -15.19 8.96
CA ASP A 57 -16.31 -15.25 10.41
C ASP A 57 -14.88 -14.77 10.70
N LEU A 58 -14.77 -13.66 11.42
CA LEU A 58 -13.48 -13.14 11.85
C LEU A 58 -12.88 -14.01 12.97
N SER A 59 -13.71 -14.85 13.62
CA SER A 59 -13.36 -15.68 14.77
C SER A 59 -12.41 -15.00 15.76
N LEU A 60 -12.66 -13.71 16.04
CA LEU A 60 -11.81 -12.89 16.90
C LEU A 60 -11.54 -13.53 18.28
N PRO A 61 -12.51 -14.18 18.95
CA PRO A 61 -12.23 -14.88 20.21
C PRO A 61 -11.20 -16.01 20.08
N GLU A 62 -11.23 -16.76 18.96
CA GLU A 62 -10.27 -17.83 18.68
C GLU A 62 -8.89 -17.24 18.39
N LEU A 63 -8.81 -16.22 17.54
CA LEU A 63 -7.56 -15.50 17.25
C LEU A 63 -6.93 -14.89 18.50
N MET A 64 -7.75 -14.26 19.36
CA MET A 64 -7.28 -13.67 20.62
C MET A 64 -6.77 -14.74 21.58
N THR A 65 -7.47 -15.87 21.69
CA THR A 65 -7.07 -16.98 22.57
C THR A 65 -5.77 -17.63 22.06
N ALA A 66 -5.65 -17.87 20.75
CA ALA A 66 -4.45 -18.40 20.13
C ALA A 66 -3.27 -17.44 20.29
N MET A 67 -3.48 -16.14 20.07
CA MET A 67 -2.47 -15.11 20.25
C MET A 67 -2.05 -15.00 21.71
N GLU A 68 -2.98 -15.01 22.65
CA GLU A 68 -2.70 -14.96 24.08
C GLU A 68 -1.86 -16.18 24.51
N ALA A 69 -2.18 -17.38 24.02
CA ALA A 69 -1.39 -18.58 24.28
C ALA A 69 0.07 -18.42 23.80
N GLN A 70 0.29 -17.91 22.58
CA GLN A 70 1.63 -17.64 22.05
C GLN A 70 2.35 -16.52 22.81
N CYS A 71 1.65 -15.49 23.25
CA CYS A 71 2.26 -14.42 24.04
C CYS A 71 2.65 -14.89 25.44
N ARG A 72 1.84 -15.75 26.07
CA ARG A 72 2.19 -16.37 27.35
C ARG A 72 3.38 -17.33 27.24
N SER A 73 3.66 -17.91 26.07
CA SER A 73 4.87 -18.72 25.88
C SER A 73 6.17 -17.91 25.92
N LEU A 74 6.10 -16.57 25.82
CA LEU A 74 7.25 -15.68 26.06
C LEU A 74 7.63 -15.59 27.56
N GLY A 75 6.85 -16.24 28.43
CA GLY A 75 7.13 -16.37 29.85
C GLY A 75 6.89 -15.07 30.64
N PRO A 76 7.55 -14.88 31.79
CA PRO A 76 7.26 -13.80 32.73
C PRO A 76 7.55 -12.40 32.16
N ALA A 77 8.30 -12.30 31.07
CA ALA A 77 8.53 -11.03 30.38
C ALA A 77 7.22 -10.43 29.82
N PHE A 78 6.25 -11.27 29.45
CA PHE A 78 4.95 -10.81 28.94
C PHE A 78 4.05 -10.21 30.03
N GLU A 79 4.18 -10.68 31.27
CA GLU A 79 3.38 -10.20 32.42
C GLU A 79 3.83 -8.83 32.92
N GLN A 80 4.99 -8.34 32.47
CA GLN A 80 5.46 -7.02 32.83
C GLN A 80 4.63 -5.94 32.12
N PRO A 81 4.12 -4.93 32.86
CA PRO A 81 3.37 -3.85 32.25
C PRO A 81 4.29 -3.03 31.35
N VAL A 82 3.94 -2.92 30.07
CA VAL A 82 4.61 -1.99 29.16
C VAL A 82 3.96 -0.62 29.28
N PRO A 83 4.74 0.47 29.35
CA PRO A 83 4.21 1.83 29.35
C PRO A 83 3.24 2.06 28.19
N GLU A 84 2.07 2.64 28.48
CA GLU A 84 1.00 2.81 27.49
C GLU A 84 1.46 3.57 26.24
N ALA A 85 2.37 4.54 26.40
CA ALA A 85 2.97 5.28 25.29
C ALA A 85 3.66 4.37 24.24
N LEU A 86 4.23 3.24 24.65
CA LEU A 86 4.87 2.27 23.76
C LEU A 86 3.86 1.32 23.09
N LEU A 87 2.61 1.31 23.54
CA LEU A 87 1.51 0.53 22.96
C LEU A 87 0.64 1.35 22.01
N LEU A 88 0.95 2.64 21.82
CA LEU A 88 0.26 3.51 20.85
C LEU A 88 0.75 3.30 19.42
N HIS A 89 1.98 2.80 19.26
CA HIS A 89 2.59 2.60 17.97
C HIS A 89 3.00 1.14 17.77
N PRO A 90 2.78 0.59 16.56
CA PRO A 90 3.25 -0.73 16.19
C PRO A 90 4.77 -0.85 16.31
N VAL A 91 5.23 -2.08 16.53
CA VAL A 91 6.66 -2.37 16.68
C VAL A 91 7.31 -2.45 15.31
N GLU A 92 8.30 -1.58 15.08
CA GLU A 92 8.99 -1.39 13.79
C GLU A 92 9.46 -2.71 13.17
N THR A 93 8.80 -3.30 12.17
CA THR A 93 9.16 -4.65 11.69
C THR A 93 10.57 -4.76 11.08
N GLN A 94 11.09 -3.65 10.54
CA GLN A 94 12.43 -3.53 9.96
C GLN A 94 13.15 -2.29 10.49
N PHE A 95 14.48 -2.34 10.48
CA PHE A 95 15.34 -1.22 10.84
C PHE A 95 16.09 -0.71 9.61
N GLY A 96 16.02 0.59 9.34
CA GLY A 96 16.64 1.21 8.17
C GLY A 96 17.82 2.09 8.55
N ILE A 97 18.94 1.97 7.84
CA ILE A 97 20.13 2.81 8.05
C ILE A 97 20.62 3.33 6.71
N ALA A 98 20.69 4.65 6.58
CA ALA A 98 21.32 5.33 5.47
C ALA A 98 22.61 6.02 5.96
N VAL A 99 23.72 5.67 5.31
CA VAL A 99 25.04 6.18 5.63
C VAL A 99 25.59 6.93 4.42
N TRP A 100 25.98 8.17 4.62
CA TRP A 100 26.76 8.95 3.66
C TRP A 100 28.20 8.99 4.13
N VAL A 101 29.12 8.65 3.25
CA VAL A 101 30.56 8.77 3.51
C VAL A 101 31.18 9.73 2.53
N GLU A 102 32.00 10.65 3.02
CA GLU A 102 32.76 11.57 2.16
C GLU A 102 33.83 10.84 1.33
N ASN A 103 34.46 9.82 1.91
CA ASN A 103 35.52 9.05 1.27
C ASN A 103 35.07 7.60 1.02
N GLU A 104 35.28 7.12 -0.21
CA GLU A 104 34.92 5.75 -0.62
C GLU A 104 35.58 4.66 0.23
N THR A 105 36.79 4.91 0.74
CA THR A 105 37.51 3.96 1.61
C THR A 105 36.78 3.67 2.92
N TRP A 106 35.84 4.53 3.32
CA TRP A 106 35.04 4.35 4.55
C TRP A 106 33.81 3.47 4.32
N ALA A 107 33.39 3.26 3.07
CA ALA A 107 32.20 2.49 2.76
C ALA A 107 32.32 1.01 3.17
N LEU A 108 33.49 0.41 2.98
CA LEU A 108 33.72 -0.99 3.33
C LEU A 108 33.59 -1.27 4.85
N PRO A 109 34.28 -0.53 5.76
CA PRO A 109 34.05 -0.65 7.19
C PRO A 109 32.58 -0.52 7.62
N VAL A 110 31.85 0.40 6.98
CA VAL A 110 30.40 0.59 7.23
C VAL A 110 29.63 -0.66 6.84
N HIS A 111 29.83 -1.19 5.64
CA HIS A 111 29.14 -2.39 5.16
C HIS A 111 29.42 -3.61 6.04
N ASP A 112 30.68 -3.86 6.39
CA ASP A 112 31.10 -4.98 7.23
C ASP A 112 30.45 -4.89 8.62
N THR A 113 30.40 -3.68 9.18
CA THR A 113 29.78 -3.44 10.49
C THR A 113 28.28 -3.70 10.45
N LEU A 114 27.59 -3.20 9.42
CA LEU A 114 26.16 -3.43 9.26
C LEU A 114 25.83 -4.92 9.04
N ASP A 115 26.67 -5.65 8.30
CA ASP A 115 26.54 -7.11 8.15
C ASP A 115 26.76 -7.84 9.47
N HIS A 116 27.73 -7.40 10.27
CA HIS A 116 27.95 -7.96 11.59
C HIS A 116 26.76 -7.73 12.52
N ILE A 117 26.22 -6.52 12.56
CA ILE A 117 25.03 -6.20 13.37
C ILE A 117 23.83 -7.04 12.91
N GLU A 118 23.60 -7.14 11.60
CA GLU A 118 22.51 -7.96 11.06
C GLU A 118 22.66 -9.42 11.48
N LYS A 119 23.87 -9.98 11.42
CA LYS A 119 24.17 -11.34 11.85
C LYS A 119 23.86 -11.55 13.33
N VAL A 120 24.27 -10.62 14.20
CA VAL A 120 24.05 -10.68 15.65
C VAL A 120 22.57 -10.57 16.00
N VAL A 121 21.84 -9.67 15.33
CA VAL A 121 20.39 -9.52 15.56
C VAL A 121 19.62 -10.74 15.05
N LYS A 122 20.03 -11.30 13.90
CA LYS A 122 19.40 -12.50 13.32
C LYS A 122 19.67 -13.77 14.13
N SER A 123 20.85 -13.93 14.73
CA SER A 123 21.17 -15.13 15.50
C SER A 123 20.29 -15.28 16.74
N GLU A 124 19.81 -14.19 17.31
CA GLU A 124 18.88 -14.21 18.46
C GLU A 124 17.39 -14.25 18.03
N HIS A 125 17.09 -14.11 16.73
CA HIS A 125 15.73 -14.28 16.16
C HIS A 125 15.43 -15.74 15.77
N VAL A 126 16.23 -16.70 16.22
CA VAL A 126 16.03 -18.13 15.91
C VAL A 126 14.97 -18.72 16.84
N GLU A 127 13.71 -18.67 16.41
CA GLU A 127 12.74 -19.75 16.69
C GLU A 127 12.29 -20.38 15.36
N ASP A 128 12.35 -21.72 15.34
CA ASP A 128 11.88 -22.70 14.36
C ASP A 128 12.21 -22.57 12.86
N GLY A 129 13.31 -23.21 12.47
CA GLY A 129 13.28 -24.47 11.71
C GLY A 129 12.80 -24.52 10.25
N THR A 130 11.87 -23.68 9.80
CA THR A 130 11.17 -23.92 8.52
C THR A 130 10.91 -22.65 7.74
N ASP A 131 11.97 -22.03 7.20
CA ASP A 131 12.07 -21.48 5.84
C ASP A 131 13.26 -20.52 5.79
N ALA A 132 14.43 -21.05 5.41
CA ALA A 132 15.64 -20.26 5.25
C ALA A 132 15.64 -19.42 3.94
N THR A 133 14.65 -19.64 3.06
CA THR A 133 14.59 -19.11 1.69
C THR A 133 13.90 -17.74 1.58
N HIS A 134 13.13 -17.32 2.60
CA HIS A 134 12.40 -16.04 2.61
C HIS A 134 12.72 -15.12 3.81
N ARG A 135 13.82 -15.34 4.53
CA ARG A 135 14.22 -14.46 5.64
C ARG A 135 14.68 -13.09 5.10
N GLY A 136 13.73 -12.17 5.00
CA GLY A 136 13.98 -10.76 4.67
C GLY A 136 15.09 -10.16 5.53
N LYS A 137 15.80 -9.18 4.98
CA LYS A 137 16.81 -8.42 5.73
C LYS A 137 16.12 -7.63 6.83
N PHE A 138 16.61 -7.77 8.06
CA PHE A 138 16.11 -6.95 9.17
C PHE A 138 16.65 -5.53 9.07
N ILE A 139 17.89 -5.38 8.60
CA ILE A 139 18.55 -4.10 8.39
C ILE A 139 18.48 -3.74 6.90
N GLN A 140 17.67 -2.75 6.55
CA GLN A 140 17.73 -2.11 5.24
C GLN A 140 18.85 -1.08 5.26
N ARG A 141 19.78 -1.17 4.30
CA ARG A 141 20.95 -0.29 4.27
C ARG A 141 21.11 0.45 2.96
N ILE A 142 21.47 1.72 3.07
CA ILE A 142 21.88 2.57 1.95
C ILE A 142 23.25 3.13 2.34
N VAL A 143 24.28 2.87 1.54
CA VAL A 143 25.60 3.49 1.73
C VAL A 143 25.92 4.28 0.47
N ARG A 144 26.14 5.58 0.62
CA ARG A 144 26.42 6.50 -0.48
C ARG A 144 27.75 7.20 -0.26
N VAL A 145 28.58 7.21 -1.30
CA VAL A 145 29.76 8.07 -1.32
C VAL A 145 29.30 9.45 -1.79
N ALA A 146 29.40 10.44 -0.91
CA ALA A 146 29.06 11.82 -1.23
C ALA A 146 30.31 12.52 -1.76
N SER A 147 30.38 12.69 -3.07
CA SER A 147 31.41 13.53 -3.68
C SER A 147 31.08 14.99 -3.41
N PHE A 148 31.82 15.64 -2.52
CA PHE A 148 31.71 17.07 -2.35
C PHE A 148 32.58 17.75 -3.40
N PRO A 149 32.08 18.76 -4.14
CA PRO A 149 32.98 19.71 -4.76
C PRO A 149 33.74 20.37 -3.60
N HIS A 150 35.04 20.10 -3.54
CA HIS A 150 35.98 20.64 -2.56
C HIS A 150 36.13 22.16 -2.81
N ASN A 151 35.05 22.91 -2.61
CA ASN A 151 35.05 24.35 -2.76
C ASN A 151 35.43 24.93 -1.42
N ASN A 152 36.61 25.55 -1.40
CA ASN A 152 37.11 26.45 -0.37
C ASN A 152 35.97 27.07 0.46
N PRO A 153 36.05 27.05 1.80
CA PRO A 153 35.04 27.66 2.70
C PRO A 153 34.96 29.20 2.61
N HIS A 154 35.48 29.82 1.54
CA HIS A 154 35.46 31.25 1.30
C HIS A 154 34.43 31.75 0.29
N THR A 155 33.62 30.88 -0.32
CA THR A 155 32.57 31.30 -1.25
C THR A 155 31.20 30.71 -0.92
N VAL A 156 30.68 31.07 0.26
CA VAL A 156 29.24 31.35 0.39
C VAL A 156 29.03 32.80 -0.06
N GLY A 157 29.23 33.02 -1.36
CA GLY A 157 28.90 34.26 -2.03
C GLY A 157 27.44 34.19 -2.43
N ASN A 158 26.58 34.73 -1.58
CA ASN A 158 25.40 35.52 -1.95
C ASN A 158 24.96 35.39 -3.42
N ASN A 159 24.05 34.46 -3.70
CA ASN A 159 23.18 34.54 -4.88
C ASN A 159 21.75 34.73 -4.40
N GLY A 160 21.47 35.96 -3.99
CA GLY A 160 20.15 36.52 -3.74
C GLY A 160 20.31 38.02 -3.91
N GLY A 161 19.81 38.55 -5.03
CA GLY A 161 19.97 39.94 -5.42
C GLY A 161 19.50 40.92 -4.35
N ASP A 162 20.26 41.99 -4.17
CA ASP A 162 19.75 43.33 -4.43
C ASP A 162 20.92 44.31 -4.45
N ASN A 163 21.08 44.97 -5.60
CA ASN A 163 21.90 46.15 -5.75
C ASN A 163 21.32 47.23 -4.82
N ASN A 164 21.99 47.54 -3.71
CA ASN A 164 22.04 48.93 -3.30
C ASN A 164 23.33 49.30 -2.59
N ASN A 165 23.97 50.28 -3.22
CA ASN A 165 25.21 50.91 -2.88
C ASN A 165 24.99 51.76 -1.62
N ASN A 166 25.66 51.46 -0.51
CA ASN A 166 25.99 52.51 0.44
C ASN A 166 27.26 52.17 1.23
N ASN A 167 28.30 52.90 0.88
CA ASN A 167 29.52 53.10 1.65
C ASN A 167 29.18 53.48 3.10
N ASN A 168 29.70 52.71 4.05
CA ASN A 168 30.31 53.30 5.23
C ASN A 168 31.33 52.34 5.84
N ASN A 169 32.60 52.68 5.60
CA ASN A 169 33.73 52.23 6.41
C ASN A 169 33.55 52.73 7.84
N ASN A 170 33.58 51.82 8.81
CA ASN A 170 34.42 51.88 10.02
C ASN A 170 33.99 50.80 11.02
N ASN A 171 34.64 49.64 10.97
CA ASN A 171 35.11 48.94 12.16
C ASN A 171 36.01 47.76 11.76
N ARG A 172 37.30 48.07 11.62
CA ARG A 172 38.37 47.09 11.79
C ARG A 172 38.44 46.75 13.28
N ASN A 173 37.99 45.56 13.66
CA ASN A 173 38.48 44.71 14.77
C ASN A 173 37.38 43.72 15.21
N SER A 174 37.18 42.65 14.44
CA SER A 174 36.53 41.42 14.91
C SER A 174 37.01 40.21 14.10
N LEU A 175 38.33 40.12 13.90
CA LEU A 175 38.99 38.87 13.53
C LEU A 175 39.31 38.12 14.82
N SER A 176 39.12 36.80 14.81
CA SER A 176 39.43 35.82 15.88
C SER A 176 38.37 35.60 16.97
N SER A 177 37.18 35.14 16.60
CA SER A 177 36.42 34.11 17.34
C SER A 177 35.24 33.59 16.50
N ARG A 178 35.51 33.08 15.29
CA ARG A 178 34.53 32.22 14.59
C ARG A 178 34.67 30.84 15.20
N SER A 179 33.89 30.67 16.25
CA SER A 179 33.96 29.57 17.19
C SER A 179 33.56 28.25 16.51
N ASN A 180 34.08 27.13 17.02
CA ASN A 180 33.70 25.75 16.69
C ASN A 180 32.19 25.47 16.52
N GLY A 181 31.30 26.38 16.94
CA GLY A 181 29.86 26.30 16.69
C GLY A 181 29.46 26.52 15.24
N ASP A 182 30.12 27.41 14.49
CA ASP A 182 29.75 27.74 13.10
C ASP A 182 29.99 26.55 12.15
N ASP A 183 31.14 25.89 12.30
CA ASP A 183 31.49 24.69 11.50
C ASP A 183 30.58 23.50 11.82
N ARG A 184 30.20 23.33 13.10
CA ARG A 184 29.25 22.28 13.51
C ARG A 184 27.86 22.51 12.93
N ASN A 185 27.42 23.76 12.89
CA ASN A 185 26.14 24.12 12.29
C ASN A 185 26.15 23.91 10.77
N ALA A 186 27.26 24.23 10.10
CA ALA A 186 27.43 23.98 8.66
C ALA A 186 27.43 22.48 8.31
N LEU A 187 28.14 21.65 9.07
CA LEU A 187 28.13 20.20 8.90
C LEU A 187 26.76 19.59 9.19
N ALA A 188 26.06 20.06 10.23
CA ALA A 188 24.70 19.63 10.53
C ALA A 188 23.74 19.98 9.38
N ALA A 189 23.80 21.19 8.83
CA ALA A 189 22.98 21.61 7.70
C ALA A 189 23.27 20.78 6.42
N THR A 190 24.54 20.47 6.19
CA THR A 190 24.96 19.60 5.08
C THR A 190 24.44 18.17 5.27
N ALA A 191 24.57 17.63 6.49
CA ALA A 191 24.04 16.31 6.85
C ALA A 191 22.53 16.25 6.68
N ALA A 192 21.81 17.25 7.18
CA ALA A 192 20.36 17.38 7.02
C ALA A 192 19.98 17.35 5.53
N THR A 193 20.72 18.08 4.68
CA THR A 193 20.49 18.12 3.23
C THR A 193 20.70 16.74 2.59
N GLN A 194 21.75 16.01 2.97
CA GLN A 194 21.99 14.65 2.47
C GLN A 194 20.89 13.67 2.90
N GLN A 195 20.40 13.85 4.11
CA GLN A 195 19.43 13.00 4.79
C GLN A 195 17.97 13.38 4.48
N LEU A 196 17.77 14.40 3.64
CA LEU A 196 16.46 14.81 3.16
C LEU A 196 15.73 13.62 2.51
N GLY A 197 14.46 13.48 2.87
CA GLY A 197 13.59 12.45 2.33
C GLY A 197 13.73 11.07 2.98
N LEU A 198 14.57 10.87 3.99
CA LEU A 198 14.64 9.59 4.70
C LEU A 198 13.29 9.17 5.31
N GLY A 199 12.51 10.13 5.80
CA GLY A 199 11.17 9.86 6.35
C GLY A 199 10.17 9.32 5.31
N VAL A 200 10.32 9.70 4.04
CA VAL A 200 9.47 9.21 2.93
C VAL A 200 10.09 8.02 2.19
N ALA A 201 11.40 7.82 2.33
CA ALA A 201 12.15 6.73 1.72
C ALA A 201 11.67 5.33 2.16
N LYS A 202 10.92 5.24 3.27
CA LYS A 202 10.29 3.99 3.73
C LYS A 202 9.56 3.25 2.60
N HIS A 203 8.88 3.97 1.71
CA HIS A 203 8.11 3.36 0.62
C HIS A 203 8.96 2.84 -0.55
N ALA A 204 10.18 3.35 -0.71
CA ALA A 204 11.09 2.92 -1.78
C ALA A 204 11.94 1.72 -1.37
N TYR A 205 12.23 1.58 -0.07
CA TYR A 205 13.18 0.58 0.44
C TYR A 205 12.54 -0.51 1.31
N ALA A 206 11.27 -0.37 1.70
CA ALA A 206 10.55 -1.46 2.33
C ALA A 206 10.38 -2.62 1.31
N LEU A 207 10.90 -3.79 1.66
CA LEU A 207 10.74 -5.01 0.85
C LEU A 207 9.28 -5.46 0.74
N ASP A 208 8.47 -5.13 1.75
CA ASP A 208 7.03 -5.30 1.76
C ASP A 208 6.39 -4.00 2.28
N LEU A 209 5.44 -3.43 1.55
CA LEU A 209 4.70 -2.23 1.95
C LEU A 209 3.87 -2.45 3.23
N ARG A 210 3.68 -3.71 3.61
CA ARG A 210 3.01 -4.15 4.84
C ARG A 210 3.95 -4.22 6.04
N GLU A 211 5.22 -3.92 5.84
CA GLU A 211 6.23 -3.85 6.90
C GLU A 211 6.53 -2.38 7.24
N GLU A 212 6.69 -2.11 8.52
CA GLU A 212 7.13 -0.82 9.02
C GLU A 212 8.65 -0.75 9.04
N LEU A 213 9.16 0.25 8.31
CA LEU A 213 10.56 0.56 8.19
C LEU A 213 10.80 1.98 8.68
N HIS A 214 11.67 2.11 9.68
CA HIS A 214 12.16 3.41 10.15
C HIS A 214 13.60 3.62 9.67
N MET A 215 13.81 4.69 8.92
CA MET A 215 15.11 5.04 8.38
C MET A 215 15.85 5.98 9.32
N HIS A 216 17.08 5.61 9.66
CA HIS A 216 18.04 6.42 10.41
C HIS A 216 19.14 6.92 9.47
N GLY A 217 19.58 8.16 9.66
CA GLY A 217 20.58 8.81 8.82
C GLY A 217 21.88 9.09 9.57
N VAL A 218 23.02 8.78 8.96
CA VAL A 218 24.33 9.24 9.44
C VAL A 218 25.22 9.70 8.29
N SER A 219 25.81 10.88 8.44
CA SER A 219 26.79 11.42 7.49
C SER A 219 28.18 11.48 8.10
N PHE A 220 29.18 10.89 7.44
CA PHE A 220 30.58 10.95 7.83
C PHE A 220 31.31 12.00 7.00
N PHE A 221 31.92 12.96 7.67
CA PHE A 221 32.70 14.05 7.08
C PHE A 221 34.15 13.99 7.54
N LEU A 222 35.05 14.51 6.72
CA LEU A 222 36.42 14.81 7.14
C LEU A 222 36.39 15.94 8.18
N ALA A 223 37.13 15.76 9.27
CA ALA A 223 37.26 16.80 10.29
C ALA A 223 38.00 18.01 9.70
N PRO A 224 37.54 19.25 9.95
CA PRO A 224 38.29 20.44 9.58
C PRO A 224 39.68 20.36 10.21
N THR A 225 40.73 20.74 9.46
CA THR A 225 42.14 20.64 9.88
C THR A 225 42.46 21.37 11.20
N GLN A 226 41.61 22.31 11.62
CA GLN A 226 41.73 23.01 12.92
C GLN A 226 41.26 22.17 14.12
N SER A 227 40.59 21.04 13.91
CA SER A 227 40.12 20.10 14.93
C SER A 227 41.08 18.92 15.16
N ALA A 228 42.35 19.05 14.76
CA ALA A 228 43.36 17.97 14.73
C ALA A 228 43.66 17.29 16.09
N GLU A 229 43.04 17.74 17.19
CA GLU A 229 43.27 17.20 18.53
C GLU A 229 42.47 15.93 18.88
N SER A 230 41.46 15.51 18.09
CA SER A 230 40.75 14.26 18.38
C SER A 230 41.31 13.05 17.66
N ALA A 231 41.89 12.12 18.42
CA ALA A 231 42.30 10.79 17.96
C ALA A 231 41.12 9.83 17.67
N HIS A 232 39.87 10.30 17.74
CA HIS A 232 38.64 9.50 17.67
C HIS A 232 37.61 10.13 16.75
N VAL A 233 36.72 9.29 16.19
CA VAL A 233 35.51 9.74 15.49
C VAL A 233 34.59 10.45 16.49
N ARG A 234 34.10 11.64 16.15
CA ARG A 234 33.13 12.39 16.96
C ARG A 234 31.80 12.42 16.25
N CYS A 235 30.74 11.89 16.88
CA CYS A 235 29.40 11.91 16.32
C CYS A 235 28.47 12.84 17.10
N PHE A 236 27.63 13.56 16.38
CA PHE A 236 26.66 14.51 16.89
C PHE A 236 25.28 14.15 16.35
N SER A 237 24.31 14.01 17.25
CA SER A 237 22.89 13.86 16.91
C SER A 237 22.24 15.23 16.84
N PHE A 238 21.47 15.51 15.79
CA PHE A 238 20.72 16.77 15.65
C PHE A 238 19.20 16.57 15.50
N GLU A 239 18.75 15.33 15.23
CA GLU A 239 17.37 14.88 15.40
C GLU A 239 17.36 13.46 16.01
N ASP A 240 16.19 12.96 16.42
CA ASP A 240 16.06 11.64 17.05
C ASP A 240 16.63 10.47 16.21
N ARG A 241 16.65 10.64 14.88
CA ARG A 241 17.08 9.61 13.93
C ARG A 241 18.20 10.05 12.98
N GLN A 242 18.78 11.22 13.22
CA GLN A 242 19.77 11.81 12.34
C GLN A 242 21.03 12.21 13.09
N ALA A 243 22.16 11.84 12.52
CA ALA A 243 23.47 12.13 13.08
C ALA A 243 24.46 12.53 11.99
N TYR A 244 25.54 13.16 12.40
CA TYR A 244 26.75 13.25 11.60
C TYR A 244 27.98 12.93 12.45
N CYS A 245 29.05 12.47 11.81
CA CYS A 245 30.30 12.13 12.43
C CYS A 245 31.46 12.82 11.70
N THR A 246 32.49 13.22 12.44
CA THR A 246 33.73 13.75 11.87
C THR A 246 34.87 12.76 12.03
N VAL A 247 35.65 12.58 10.97
CA VAL A 247 36.76 11.64 10.84
C VAL A 247 38.06 12.42 10.66
N PRO A 248 39.12 12.19 11.47
CA PRO A 248 40.40 12.88 11.33
C PRO A 248 41.01 12.71 9.93
N ALA A 249 41.60 13.76 9.38
CA ALA A 249 42.17 13.75 8.03
C ALA A 249 43.34 12.75 7.85
N ASN A 250 44.08 12.48 8.93
CA ASN A 250 45.27 11.62 8.92
C ASN A 250 44.96 10.17 9.36
N ALA A 251 43.71 9.72 9.21
CA ALA A 251 43.29 8.39 9.62
C ALA A 251 43.86 7.30 8.70
N THR A 252 44.53 6.31 9.27
CA THR A 252 45.02 5.13 8.53
C THR A 252 43.87 4.15 8.26
N ALA A 253 44.02 3.26 7.28
CA ALA A 253 43.00 2.25 6.97
C ALA A 253 42.65 1.37 8.19
N ALA A 254 43.64 0.96 8.98
CA ALA A 254 43.42 0.17 10.20
C ALA A 254 42.67 0.97 11.27
N TRP A 255 42.95 2.27 11.40
CA TRP A 255 42.22 3.16 12.29
C TRP A 255 40.76 3.33 11.83
N LEU A 256 40.54 3.55 10.52
CA LEU A 256 39.21 3.70 9.93
C LEU A 256 38.36 2.46 10.16
N GLN A 257 38.92 1.27 9.91
CA GLN A 257 38.25 0.00 10.16
C GLN A 257 37.81 -0.14 11.62
N ARG A 258 38.57 0.38 12.59
CA ARG A 258 38.23 0.28 14.01
C ARG A 258 37.20 1.34 14.41
N GLU A 259 37.46 2.60 14.11
CA GLU A 259 36.71 3.73 14.67
C GLU A 259 35.42 4.02 13.91
N VAL A 260 35.40 3.90 12.57
CA VAL A 260 34.16 4.04 11.79
C VAL A 260 33.19 2.93 12.15
N SER A 261 33.68 1.69 12.24
CA SER A 261 32.89 0.54 12.68
C SER A 261 32.34 0.72 14.09
N ALA A 262 33.17 1.20 15.03
CA ALA A 262 32.73 1.50 16.38
C ALA A 262 31.67 2.61 16.41
N ALA A 263 31.82 3.66 15.60
CA ALA A 263 30.85 4.74 15.50
C ALA A 263 29.50 4.25 14.95
N VAL A 264 29.50 3.50 13.83
CA VAL A 264 28.28 2.92 13.25
C VAL A 264 27.59 1.98 14.25
N ALA A 265 28.34 1.09 14.90
CA ALA A 265 27.79 0.18 15.88
C ALA A 265 27.22 0.91 17.10
N THR A 266 27.89 1.95 17.59
CA THR A 266 27.42 2.73 18.75
C THR A 266 26.17 3.52 18.43
N LEU A 267 26.10 4.19 17.27
CA LEU A 267 24.91 4.91 16.83
C LEU A 267 23.73 3.96 16.63
N THR A 268 23.97 2.82 15.97
CA THR A 268 22.93 1.83 15.73
C THR A 268 22.42 1.23 17.03
N ALA A 269 23.33 0.93 17.98
CA ALA A 269 22.95 0.43 19.30
C ALA A 269 22.10 1.46 20.03
N ARG A 270 22.49 2.74 20.02
CA ARG A 270 21.72 3.83 20.63
C ARG A 270 20.32 3.94 20.02
N TRP A 271 20.18 3.91 18.70
CA TRP A 271 18.88 3.97 18.03
C TRP A 271 17.99 2.77 18.32
N MET A 272 18.58 1.57 18.46
CA MET A 272 17.85 0.38 18.88
C MET A 272 17.59 0.31 20.39
N ASN A 273 18.05 1.30 21.16
CA ASN A 273 18.05 1.29 22.62
C ASN A 273 18.76 0.05 23.22
N LEU A 274 19.88 -0.31 22.60
CA LEU A 274 20.80 -1.37 23.01
C LEU A 274 22.04 -0.74 23.66
N ARG A 275 22.55 -1.39 24.71
CA ARG A 275 23.83 -0.97 25.34
C ARG A 275 25.03 -1.27 24.44
N SER A 276 25.05 -2.44 23.81
CA SER A 276 26.13 -2.90 22.94
C SER A 276 25.71 -4.14 22.15
N PHE A 277 26.16 -4.26 20.90
CA PHE A 277 26.01 -5.49 20.11
C PHE A 277 26.97 -6.61 20.55
N ARG A 278 27.96 -6.31 21.40
CA ARG A 278 28.87 -7.32 21.95
C ARG A 278 28.27 -8.10 23.12
N ASP A 279 27.29 -7.51 23.80
CA ASP A 279 26.60 -8.14 24.92
C ASP A 279 25.43 -8.99 24.40
N VAL A 280 25.69 -10.29 24.24
CA VAL A 280 24.69 -11.26 23.74
C VAL A 280 23.43 -11.25 24.60
N ASN A 281 23.57 -11.08 25.92
CA ASN A 281 22.43 -11.03 26.82
C ASN A 281 21.59 -9.77 26.60
N ALA A 282 22.24 -8.62 26.38
CA ALA A 282 21.53 -7.38 26.06
C ALA A 282 20.78 -7.46 24.72
N VAL A 283 21.40 -8.06 23.69
CA VAL A 283 20.75 -8.27 22.38
C VAL A 283 19.55 -9.21 22.52
N ARG A 284 19.70 -10.31 23.27
CA ARG A 284 18.60 -11.25 23.54
C ARG A 284 17.46 -10.59 24.30
N GLN A 285 17.76 -9.83 25.37
CA GLN A 285 16.75 -9.11 26.15
C GLN A 285 15.99 -8.09 25.31
N TRP A 286 16.70 -7.37 24.44
CA TRP A 286 16.08 -6.46 23.48
C TRP A 286 15.17 -7.18 22.49
N ALA A 287 15.62 -8.30 21.93
CA ALA A 287 14.83 -9.10 20.99
C ALA A 287 13.55 -9.64 21.66
N LEU A 288 13.67 -10.17 22.89
CA LEU A 288 12.53 -10.62 23.69
C LEU A 288 11.59 -9.47 24.02
N GLY A 289 12.11 -8.32 24.49
CA GLY A 289 11.28 -7.15 24.81
C GLY A 289 10.55 -6.60 23.58
N ARG A 290 11.14 -6.73 22.39
CA ARG A 290 10.48 -6.41 21.13
C ARG A 290 9.35 -7.39 20.78
N GLN A 291 9.56 -8.69 20.97
CA GLN A 291 8.50 -9.70 20.79
C GLN A 291 7.35 -9.47 21.76
N VAL A 292 7.64 -9.23 23.05
CA VAL A 292 6.64 -8.92 24.08
C VAL A 292 5.84 -7.69 23.72
N ARG A 293 6.49 -6.58 23.33
CA ARG A 293 5.79 -5.36 22.89
C ARG A 293 4.92 -5.62 21.67
N GLY A 294 5.41 -6.39 20.70
CA GLY A 294 4.62 -6.77 19.53
C GLY A 294 3.38 -7.57 19.92
N CYS A 295 3.55 -8.51 20.87
CA CYS A 295 2.48 -9.32 21.45
C CYS A 295 1.40 -8.48 22.14
N GLN A 296 1.81 -7.58 23.03
CA GLN A 296 0.88 -6.74 23.78
C GLN A 296 0.17 -5.73 22.86
N TYR A 297 0.88 -5.13 21.91
CA TYR A 297 0.27 -4.26 20.90
C TYR A 297 -0.75 -5.02 20.05
N ALA A 298 -0.39 -6.22 19.57
CA ALA A 298 -1.27 -7.08 18.81
C ALA A 298 -2.57 -7.43 19.56
N MET A 299 -2.46 -7.80 20.84
CA MET A 299 -3.61 -8.07 21.69
C MET A 299 -4.50 -6.83 21.84
N ARG A 300 -3.90 -5.65 22.05
CA ARG A 300 -4.63 -4.38 22.07
C ARG A 300 -5.37 -4.13 20.74
N ALA A 301 -4.72 -4.31 19.60
CA ALA A 301 -5.33 -4.12 18.28
C ALA A 301 -6.52 -5.06 18.06
N LEU A 302 -6.38 -6.34 18.41
CA LEU A 302 -7.48 -7.31 18.33
C LEU A 302 -8.65 -6.95 19.25
N GLN A 303 -8.37 -6.49 20.48
CA GLN A 303 -9.40 -6.03 21.41
C GLN A 303 -10.15 -4.81 20.85
N GLN A 304 -9.43 -3.85 20.27
CA GLN A 304 -10.06 -2.68 19.64
C GLN A 304 -10.92 -3.08 18.45
N LEU A 305 -10.43 -3.99 17.61
CA LEU A 305 -11.21 -4.55 16.51
C LEU A 305 -12.47 -5.27 17.02
N GLN A 306 -12.35 -6.08 18.08
CA GLN A 306 -13.50 -6.76 18.70
C GLN A 306 -14.53 -5.77 19.23
N LEU A 307 -14.11 -4.71 19.93
CA LEU A 307 -15.00 -3.65 20.39
C LEU A 307 -15.71 -2.97 19.22
N SER A 308 -14.99 -2.68 18.13
CA SER A 308 -15.55 -2.08 16.92
C SER A 308 -16.59 -2.99 16.24
N VAL A 309 -16.31 -4.29 16.13
CA VAL A 309 -17.23 -5.28 15.53
C VAL A 309 -18.46 -5.48 16.42
N ASN A 310 -18.28 -5.57 17.74
CA ASN A 310 -19.37 -5.74 18.70
C ASN A 310 -20.27 -4.49 18.80
N ALA A 311 -19.75 -3.30 18.48
CA ALA A 311 -20.54 -2.08 18.42
C ALA A 311 -21.50 -2.04 17.21
N HIS A 312 -21.23 -2.86 16.18
CA HIS A 312 -22.00 -2.93 14.94
C HIS A 312 -22.35 -4.38 14.56
N PRO A 313 -23.14 -5.11 15.37
CA PRO A 313 -23.49 -6.51 15.11
C PRO A 313 -24.25 -6.71 13.79
N GLU A 314 -24.89 -5.67 13.27
CA GLU A 314 -25.56 -5.62 11.98
C GLU A 314 -24.60 -5.60 10.78
N MET A 315 -23.30 -5.43 11.02
CA MET A 315 -22.24 -5.27 10.01
C MET A 315 -21.42 -6.56 9.87
N PRO A 316 -21.83 -7.50 9.00
CA PRO A 316 -21.05 -8.70 8.78
C PRO A 316 -19.73 -8.37 8.08
N ALA A 317 -18.64 -9.01 8.52
CA ALA A 317 -17.35 -8.86 7.86
C ALA A 317 -17.40 -9.46 6.43
N PRO A 318 -17.02 -8.69 5.40
CA PRO A 318 -17.14 -9.14 4.01
C PRO A 318 -16.05 -10.15 3.64
N TYR A 319 -16.33 -11.01 2.66
CA TYR A 319 -15.39 -12.02 2.13
C TYR A 319 -13.99 -11.48 1.81
N GLY A 320 -13.89 -10.24 1.34
CA GLY A 320 -12.61 -9.60 0.99
C GLY A 320 -11.61 -9.56 2.15
N VAL A 321 -12.10 -9.62 3.39
CA VAL A 321 -11.29 -9.60 4.61
C VAL A 321 -10.70 -10.97 4.96
N ARG A 322 -11.23 -12.06 4.39
CA ARG A 322 -10.82 -13.45 4.68
C ARG A 322 -9.33 -13.70 4.45
N ALA A 323 -8.74 -13.08 3.43
CA ALA A 323 -7.31 -13.20 3.16
C ALA A 323 -6.46 -12.63 4.31
N THR A 324 -6.88 -11.51 4.88
CA THR A 324 -6.22 -10.87 6.03
C THR A 324 -6.37 -11.71 7.29
N VAL A 325 -7.54 -12.28 7.55
CA VAL A 325 -7.77 -13.20 8.68
C VAL A 325 -6.89 -14.45 8.58
N ARG A 326 -6.81 -15.08 7.41
CA ARG A 326 -5.90 -16.23 7.19
C ARG A 326 -4.44 -15.83 7.40
N ARG A 327 -4.06 -14.61 6.99
CA ARG A 327 -2.71 -14.08 7.22
C ARG A 327 -2.45 -13.91 8.72
N LEU A 328 -3.40 -13.38 9.48
CA LEU A 328 -3.28 -13.26 10.94
C LEU A 328 -3.05 -14.62 11.58
N GLN A 329 -3.87 -15.62 11.24
CA GLN A 329 -3.67 -16.99 11.76
C GLN A 329 -2.28 -17.52 11.45
N ARG A 330 -1.84 -17.41 10.19
CA ARG A 330 -0.50 -17.82 9.79
C ARG A 330 0.60 -17.09 10.57
N LEU A 331 0.44 -15.81 10.86
CA LEU A 331 1.43 -15.02 11.62
C LEU A 331 1.46 -15.39 13.11
N ILE A 332 0.35 -15.85 13.68
CA ILE A 332 0.31 -16.45 15.03
C ILE A 332 1.09 -17.76 15.02
N ASP A 333 0.82 -18.62 14.04
CA ASP A 333 1.48 -19.93 13.91
C ASP A 333 3.00 -19.78 13.69
N GLU A 334 3.41 -18.77 12.91
CA GLU A 334 4.81 -18.40 12.69
C GLU A 334 5.45 -17.60 13.86
N LYS A 335 4.71 -17.28 14.92
CA LYS A 335 5.14 -16.44 16.06
C LYS A 335 5.71 -15.06 15.66
N ARG A 336 5.19 -14.48 14.57
CA ARG A 336 5.68 -13.19 14.02
C ARG A 336 4.89 -12.01 14.58
N PHE A 337 5.02 -11.78 15.88
CA PHE A 337 4.16 -10.85 16.62
C PHE A 337 4.19 -9.40 16.11
N ALA A 338 5.33 -8.87 15.67
CA ALA A 338 5.41 -7.51 15.13
C ALA A 338 4.63 -7.37 13.80
N GLN A 339 4.69 -8.39 12.94
CA GLN A 339 3.94 -8.38 11.68
C GLN A 339 2.46 -8.67 11.89
N PHE A 340 2.15 -9.54 12.87
CA PHE A 340 0.78 -9.75 13.30
C PHE A 340 0.16 -8.46 13.81
N ALA A 341 0.85 -7.74 14.70
CA ALA A 341 0.43 -6.43 15.22
C ALA A 341 0.06 -5.47 14.09
N ARG A 342 0.92 -5.34 13.08
CA ARG A 342 0.64 -4.51 11.90
C ARG A 342 -0.54 -5.02 11.09
N ALA A 343 -0.63 -6.32 10.84
CA ALA A 343 -1.75 -6.90 10.09
C ALA A 343 -3.09 -6.76 10.85
N ALA A 344 -3.07 -6.76 12.18
CA ALA A 344 -4.24 -6.53 13.02
C ALA A 344 -4.67 -5.06 12.96
N ASP A 345 -3.71 -4.13 12.96
CA ASP A 345 -3.93 -2.70 12.73
C ASP A 345 -4.51 -2.42 11.33
N ASP A 346 -3.93 -3.02 10.29
CA ASP A 346 -4.45 -2.95 8.91
C ASP A 346 -5.88 -3.50 8.81
N LEU A 347 -6.19 -4.54 9.59
CA LEU A 347 -7.54 -5.11 9.66
C LEU A 347 -8.50 -4.15 10.39
N GLN A 348 -8.09 -3.56 11.51
CA GLN A 348 -8.86 -2.58 12.25
C GLN A 348 -9.26 -1.37 11.38
N PHE A 349 -8.33 -0.89 10.55
CA PHE A 349 -8.57 0.23 9.65
C PHE A 349 -8.96 -0.18 8.23
N HIS A 350 -9.32 -1.44 8.02
CA HIS A 350 -9.67 -1.93 6.70
C HIS A 350 -10.94 -1.19 6.21
N PRO A 351 -10.94 -0.59 5.00
CA PRO A 351 -12.07 0.20 4.52
C PRO A 351 -13.41 -0.54 4.55
N LEU A 352 -13.37 -1.85 4.29
CA LEU A 352 -14.56 -2.71 4.32
C LEU A 352 -15.13 -3.01 5.72
N LEU A 353 -14.40 -2.68 6.78
CA LEU A 353 -14.84 -2.81 8.17
C LEU A 353 -15.17 -1.46 8.81
N LEU A 354 -14.99 -0.35 8.08
CA LEU A 354 -15.32 0.99 8.56
C LEU A 354 -16.83 1.22 8.51
N PRO A 355 -17.46 1.66 9.62
CA PRO A 355 -18.90 1.84 9.65
C PRO A 355 -19.44 2.84 8.61
N GLN A 356 -18.63 3.82 8.25
CA GLN A 356 -18.98 4.88 7.30
C GLN A 356 -19.15 4.37 5.86
N LEU A 357 -18.53 3.23 5.52
CA LEU A 357 -18.60 2.63 4.18
C LEU A 357 -19.58 1.47 4.12
N TYR A 358 -20.17 1.08 5.25
CA TYR A 358 -21.15 0.02 5.30
C TYR A 358 -22.49 0.49 4.74
N ILE A 359 -23.00 -0.24 3.75
CA ILE A 359 -24.36 -0.09 3.25
C ILE A 359 -25.20 -1.17 3.94
N PRO A 360 -26.18 -0.78 4.77
CA PRO A 360 -27.11 -1.71 5.39
C PRO A 360 -27.71 -2.69 4.38
N TRP A 361 -27.90 -3.95 4.76
CA TRP A 361 -28.33 -4.99 3.83
C TRP A 361 -29.70 -4.70 3.21
N ASP A 362 -30.60 -4.08 3.96
CA ASP A 362 -31.89 -3.59 3.46
C ASP A 362 -31.72 -2.50 2.38
N GLN A 363 -30.83 -1.53 2.60
CA GLN A 363 -30.52 -0.51 1.59
C GLN A 363 -29.82 -1.12 0.37
N ALA A 364 -28.91 -2.06 0.56
CA ALA A 364 -28.26 -2.80 -0.53
C ALA A 364 -29.31 -3.58 -1.34
N LEU A 365 -30.24 -4.26 -0.67
CA LEU A 365 -31.35 -4.98 -1.31
C LEU A 365 -32.23 -4.01 -2.11
N VAL A 366 -32.60 -2.87 -1.55
CA VAL A 366 -33.41 -1.85 -2.25
C VAL A 366 -32.67 -1.30 -3.47
N ASN A 367 -31.38 -1.02 -3.36
CA ASN A 367 -30.55 -0.57 -4.49
C ASN A 367 -30.45 -1.65 -5.58
N HIS A 368 -30.23 -2.90 -5.18
CA HIS A 368 -30.17 -4.04 -6.10
C HIS A 368 -31.52 -4.31 -6.77
N LEU A 369 -32.63 -4.24 -6.03
CA LEU A 369 -33.98 -4.39 -6.57
C LEU A 369 -34.36 -3.23 -7.49
N SER A 370 -34.01 -1.99 -7.15
CA SER A 370 -34.29 -0.83 -8.00
C SER A 370 -33.52 -0.88 -9.32
N ILE A 371 -32.30 -1.40 -9.31
CA ILE A 371 -31.50 -1.66 -10.52
C ILE A 371 -32.06 -2.86 -11.32
N LEU A 372 -32.51 -3.93 -10.66
CA LEU A 372 -33.05 -5.11 -11.32
C LEU A 372 -34.43 -4.89 -11.93
N LEU A 373 -35.28 -4.06 -11.34
CA LEU A 373 -36.68 -3.91 -11.72
C LEU A 373 -36.87 -3.48 -13.20
N PRO A 374 -36.11 -2.51 -13.75
CA PRO A 374 -36.13 -2.21 -15.17
C PRO A 374 -35.69 -3.40 -16.05
N VAL A 375 -34.67 -4.17 -15.62
CA VAL A 375 -34.17 -5.33 -16.37
C VAL A 375 -35.22 -6.45 -16.40
N VAL A 376 -35.88 -6.70 -15.26
CA VAL A 376 -37.04 -7.61 -15.16
C VAL A 376 -38.15 -7.15 -16.11
N GLY A 377 -38.50 -5.86 -16.08
CA GLY A 377 -39.52 -5.27 -16.95
C GLY A 377 -39.22 -5.47 -18.44
N MET A 378 -37.97 -5.20 -18.85
CA MET A 378 -37.49 -5.43 -20.21
C MET A 378 -37.52 -6.92 -20.59
N GLY A 379 -37.15 -7.82 -19.68
CA GLY A 379 -37.27 -9.27 -19.87
C GLY A 379 -38.72 -9.70 -20.11
N ILE A 380 -39.66 -9.25 -19.28
CA ILE A 380 -41.09 -9.55 -19.42
C ILE A 380 -41.65 -9.02 -20.75
N LEU A 381 -41.30 -7.79 -21.12
CA LEU A 381 -41.69 -7.19 -22.40
C LEU A 381 -41.10 -7.97 -23.59
N GLY A 382 -39.81 -8.32 -23.53
CA GLY A 382 -39.14 -9.12 -24.56
C GLY A 382 -39.79 -10.50 -24.76
N VAL A 383 -40.11 -11.20 -23.67
CA VAL A 383 -40.83 -12.48 -23.72
C VAL A 383 -42.21 -12.30 -24.34
N ARG A 384 -42.97 -11.28 -23.93
CA ARG A 384 -44.30 -10.98 -24.48
C ARG A 384 -44.25 -10.69 -25.98
N LEU A 385 -43.29 -9.88 -26.43
CA LEU A 385 -43.07 -9.57 -27.85
C LEU A 385 -42.67 -10.82 -28.66
N THR A 386 -41.88 -11.72 -28.07
CA THR A 386 -41.47 -12.97 -28.72
C THR A 386 -42.66 -13.93 -28.86
N ILE A 387 -43.48 -14.07 -27.82
CA ILE A 387 -44.70 -14.89 -27.85
C ILE A 387 -45.71 -14.32 -28.86
N SER A 388 -45.91 -13.00 -28.88
CA SER A 388 -46.84 -12.37 -29.83
C SER A 388 -46.38 -12.55 -31.27
N ALA A 389 -45.08 -12.40 -31.54
CA ALA A 389 -44.47 -12.66 -32.85
C ALA A 389 -44.66 -14.14 -33.29
N HIS A 390 -44.43 -15.10 -32.40
CA HIS A 390 -44.67 -16.52 -32.69
C HIS A 390 -46.14 -16.83 -32.97
N ARG A 391 -47.07 -16.26 -32.19
CA ARG A 391 -48.51 -16.41 -32.42
C ARG A 391 -48.92 -15.81 -33.76
N ALA A 392 -48.43 -14.63 -34.11
CA ALA A 392 -48.68 -14.00 -35.40
C ALA A 392 -48.16 -14.85 -36.57
N LYS A 393 -46.94 -15.39 -36.46
CA LYS A 393 -46.37 -16.31 -37.46
C LYS A 393 -47.23 -17.57 -37.64
N ARG A 394 -47.70 -18.18 -36.55
CA ARG A 394 -48.63 -19.33 -36.60
C ARG A 394 -49.96 -18.98 -37.27
N ARG A 395 -50.53 -17.81 -37.00
CA ARG A 395 -51.77 -17.36 -37.67
C ARG A 395 -51.58 -17.15 -39.16
N ARG A 396 -50.47 -16.50 -39.57
CA ARG A 396 -50.13 -16.31 -40.99
C ARG A 396 -49.93 -17.65 -41.70
N ALA A 397 -49.24 -18.60 -41.06
CA ALA A 397 -49.05 -19.94 -41.61
C ALA A 397 -50.38 -20.70 -41.80
N LYS A 398 -51.34 -20.55 -40.86
CA LYS A 398 -52.70 -21.13 -41.01
C LYS A 398 -53.46 -20.51 -42.18
N LEU A 399 -53.47 -19.18 -42.29
CA LEU A 399 -54.14 -18.49 -43.40
C LEU A 399 -53.56 -18.86 -44.77
N GLN A 400 -52.23 -18.99 -44.88
CA GLN A 400 -51.58 -19.45 -46.12
C GLN A 400 -51.95 -20.90 -46.48
N LEU A 401 -52.16 -21.75 -45.46
CA LEU A 401 -52.61 -23.12 -45.66
C LEU A 401 -54.06 -23.17 -46.16
N GLU A 402 -54.94 -22.31 -45.62
CA GLU A 402 -56.34 -22.21 -46.06
C GLU A 402 -56.44 -21.70 -47.51
N THR A 403 -55.71 -20.64 -47.87
CA THR A 403 -55.70 -20.14 -49.26
C THR A 403 -55.15 -21.15 -50.26
N THR A 404 -54.16 -21.95 -49.88
CA THR A 404 -53.60 -22.99 -50.77
C THR A 404 -54.48 -24.23 -50.89
N VAL A 405 -55.41 -24.45 -49.96
CA VAL A 405 -56.41 -25.52 -50.04
C VAL A 405 -57.60 -25.09 -50.91
N ASP A 406 -58.00 -23.83 -50.85
CA ASP A 406 -59.08 -23.29 -51.69
C ASP A 406 -58.66 -23.17 -53.16
N ASP A 407 -57.43 -22.71 -53.45
CA ASP A 407 -56.88 -22.68 -54.82
C ASP A 407 -56.79 -24.08 -55.45
N LYS A 408 -56.69 -25.14 -54.64
CA LYS A 408 -56.68 -26.54 -55.10
C LYS A 408 -58.08 -27.13 -55.32
N LYS A 409 -59.14 -26.48 -54.86
CA LYS A 409 -60.53 -26.90 -55.10
C LYS A 409 -61.15 -26.25 -56.33
N GLU A 410 -60.58 -25.15 -56.82
CA GLU A 410 -61.02 -24.46 -58.05
C GLU A 410 -60.32 -24.97 -59.32
N GLN A 411 -59.33 -25.86 -59.19
CA GLN A 411 -58.79 -26.69 -60.28
C GLN A 411 -59.46 -28.06 -60.28
#